data_AF-D2SYB1-F1
#
_entry.id   AF-D2SYB1-F1
#
_cell.length_a   1.000
_cell.length_b   1.000
_cell.length_c   1.000
_cell.angle_alpha   90.00
_cell.angle_beta   90.00
_cell.angle_gamma   90.00
#
_symmetry.space_group_name_H-M   'P 1'
#
loop_
_entity.id
_entity.type
_entity.pdbx_description
1 polymer ?
#
loop_
_entity_poly.entity_id
_entity_poly.type
_entity_poly.pdbx_seq_one_letter_code
_entity_poly.pdbx_strand_id
1 'polypeptide(L)' 'MPTVKQLIRNARQPIRNARKTAALKGCPQRRGTCARVY' A
#
# COMPACT_ATOMS: atom_id res chain seq x y z
N MET A 1 25.89 -4.23 8.65
CA MET A 1 25.29 -3.22 9.55
C MET A 1 25.73 -1.84 9.07
N PRO A 2 24.82 -0.90 8.77
CA PRO A 2 25.21 0.38 8.21
C PRO A 2 25.78 1.32 9.29
N THR A 3 26.80 2.09 8.93
CA THR A 3 27.43 3.10 9.80
C THR A 3 26.61 4.41 9.80
N VAL A 4 26.81 5.26 10.81
CA VAL A 4 26.08 6.55 10.92
C VAL A 4 26.33 7.43 9.68
N LYS A 5 27.56 7.48 9.16
CA LYS A 5 27.89 8.22 7.93
C LYS A 5 27.20 7.65 6.68
N GLN A 6 26.83 6.37 6.66
CA GLN A 6 26.05 5.78 5.57
C GLN A 6 24.57 6.16 5.68
N LEU A 7 24.01 6.21 6.89
CA LEU A 7 22.62 6.61 7.12
C LEU A 7 22.38 8.11 6.89
N ILE A 8 23.36 8.96 7.18
CA ILE A 8 23.30 10.41 6.88
C ILE A 8 23.28 10.65 5.37
N ARG A 9 24.10 9.92 4.60
CA ARG A 9 24.14 10.03 3.14
C ARG A 9 22.95 9.36 2.46
N ASN A 10 22.55 8.20 2.97
CA ASN A 10 21.46 7.37 2.46
C ASN A 10 20.51 7.00 3.60
N ALA A 11 19.44 7.78 3.76
CA ALA A 11 18.41 7.49 4.75
C ALA A 11 17.69 6.18 4.41
N ARG A 12 17.29 5.44 5.45
CA ARG A 12 16.49 4.22 5.27
C ARG A 12 15.13 4.59 4.69
N GLN A 13 14.74 3.90 3.63
CA GLN A 13 13.41 4.04 3.04
C GLN A 13 12.47 3.02 3.67
N PRO A 14 11.25 3.42 4.07
CA PRO A 14 10.25 2.47 4.53
C PRO A 14 9.80 1.59 3.37
N ILE A 15 9.55 0.31 3.66
CA ILE A 15 9.00 -0.63 2.68
C ILE A 15 7.54 -0.24 2.44
N ARG A 16 7.18 0.06 1.19
CA ARG A 16 5.80 0.37 0.81
C ARG A 16 5.02 -0.92 0.60
N ASN A 17 3.96 -1.12 1.38
CA ASN A 17 3.06 -2.25 1.23
C ASN A 17 1.91 -1.90 0.27
N ALA A 18 1.64 -2.78 -0.69
CA ALA A 18 0.50 -2.65 -1.58
C ALA A 18 -0.79 -3.08 -0.87
N ARG A 19 -1.88 -2.34 -1.08
CA ARG A 19 -3.19 -2.70 -0.53
C ARG A 19 -3.86 -3.71 -1.45
N LYS A 20 -4.13 -4.92 -0.93
CA LYS A 20 -4.84 -5.98 -1.66
C LYS A 20 -6.28 -5.58 -2.07
N THR A 21 -6.88 -4.61 -1.38
CA THR A 21 -8.26 -4.16 -1.55
C THR A 21 -8.36 -2.73 -2.12
N ALA A 22 -7.74 -2.48 -3.28
CA ALA A 22 -7.72 -1.14 -3.90
C ALA A 22 -9.13 -0.62 -4.27
N ALA A 23 -10.04 -1.50 -4.71
CA ALA A 23 -11.40 -1.13 -5.11
C ALA A 23 -12.21 -0.45 -3.98
N LEU A 24 -11.93 -0.80 -2.72
CA LEU A 24 -12.61 -0.23 -1.55
C LEU A 24 -12.15 1.20 -1.21
N LYS A 25 -11.01 1.67 -1.74
CA LYS A 25 -10.40 3.00 -1.49
C LYS A 25 -10.44 3.45 -0.02
N GLY A 26 -10.27 2.54 0.94
CA GLY A 26 -10.32 2.88 2.36
C GLY A 26 -11.67 2.75 3.05
N CYS A 27 -12.77 2.58 2.32
CA CYS A 27 -14.08 2.33 2.90
C CYS A 27 -14.18 0.90 3.45
N PRO A 28 -14.95 0.66 4.53
CA PRO A 28 -15.20 -0.69 5.03
C PRO A 28 -15.99 -1.53 4.01
N GLN A 29 -16.92 -0.92 3.29
CA GLN A 29 -17.74 -1.56 2.25
C GLN A 29 -18.04 -0.55 1.14
N ARG A 30 -18.34 -1.05 -0.07
CA ARG A 30 -18.80 -0.23 -1.21
C ARG A 30 -19.95 -0.91 -1.92
N ARG A 31 -20.97 -0.15 -2.27
CA ARG A 31 -22.09 -0.61 -3.08
C ARG A 31 -21.64 -0.78 -4.53
N GLY A 32 -22.08 -1.86 -5.18
CA GLY A 32 -21.90 -2.11 -6.61
C GLY A 32 -23.15 -2.75 -7.20
N THR A 33 -23.28 -2.73 -8.52
CA THR A 33 -24.33 -3.41 -9.28
C THR A 33 -23.73 -4.62 -10.02
N CYS A 34 -24.48 -5.72 -10.12
CA CYS A 34 -24.04 -6.90 -10.85
C CYS A 34 -24.07 -6.61 -12.35
N ALA A 35 -22.93 -6.75 -13.04
CA ALA A 35 -22.83 -6.54 -14.49
C ALA A 35 -23.36 -7.73 -15.31
N ARG A 36 -23.35 -8.94 -14.74
CA ARG A 36 -23.87 -10.17 -15.34
C ARG A 36 -24.41 -11.07 -14.25
N VAL A 37 -25.57 -11.66 -14.51
CA VAL A 37 -26.25 -12.62 -13.63
C VAL A 37 -26.55 -13.85 -14.49
N TYR A 38 -26.22 -15.03 -13.99
CA TYR A 38 -26.51 -16.33 -14.59
C TYR A 38 -27.33 -17.16 -13.60
#